data_AF-A0A530H5T7-F1
#
_entry.id   AF-A0A530H5T7-F1
#
_cell.length_a   1.000
_cell.length_b   1.000
_cell.length_c   1.000
_cell.angle_alpha   90.00
_cell.angle_beta   90.00
_cell.angle_gamma   90.00
#
_symmetry.space_group_name_H-M   'P 1'
#
loop_
_entity.id
_entity.type
_entity.pdbx_description
1 polymer ?
#
loop_
_entity_poly.entity_id
_entity_poly.type
_entity_poly.pdbx_seq_one_letter_code
_entity_poly.pdbx_strand_id
1 'polypeptide(L)'
;GMAVAAAAGHPMADGFPGRVEIRWSAFPPHVKSSMANDLERGKPIEVAWLSGRMHQLGMKLGVATPGHSAVFRALHLHAAGTNARIPISE
;
A
#
# COMPACT_ATOMS: atom_id res chain seq x y z
N GLY A 1 -2.69 6.51 -6.13
CA GLY A 1 -2.33 7.63 -5.23
C GLY A 1 -2.98 8.92 -5.67
N MET A 2 -2.32 9.65 -6.57
CA MET A 2 -2.66 11.04 -6.90
C MET A 2 -4.09 11.27 -7.40
N ALA A 3 -4.60 10.40 -8.28
CA ALA A 3 -5.98 10.50 -8.77
C ALA A 3 -7.03 10.43 -7.64
N VAL A 4 -6.80 9.58 -6.64
CA VAL A 4 -7.67 9.47 -5.46
C VAL A 4 -7.57 10.74 -4.60
N ALA A 5 -6.36 11.28 -4.42
CA ALA A 5 -6.17 12.52 -3.67
C ALA A 5 -6.88 13.71 -4.34
N ALA A 6 -6.76 13.83 -5.66
CA ALA A 6 -7.47 14.86 -6.43
C ALA A 6 -9.00 14.71 -6.33
N ALA A 7 -9.52 13.49 -6.47
CA ALA A 7 -10.95 13.21 -6.30
C ALA A 7 -11.46 13.49 -4.88
N ALA A 8 -10.58 13.44 -3.88
CA ALA A 8 -10.88 13.81 -2.50
C ALA A 8 -10.72 15.32 -2.20
N GLY A 9 -10.44 16.16 -3.21
CA GLY A 9 -10.25 17.61 -3.03
C GLY A 9 -8.85 18.02 -2.55
N HIS A 10 -7.87 17.12 -2.63
CA HIS A 10 -6.48 17.35 -2.21
C HIS A 10 -5.51 17.07 -3.37
N PRO A 11 -5.52 17.88 -4.45
CA PRO A 11 -4.61 17.69 -5.57
C PRO A 11 -3.16 17.85 -5.13
N MET A 12 -2.26 17.08 -5.75
CA MET A 12 -0.83 17.27 -5.57
C MET A 12 -0.38 18.53 -6.31
N ALA A 13 0.66 19.18 -5.81
CA ALA A 13 1.27 20.33 -6.49
C ALA A 13 1.85 19.93 -7.87
N ASP A 14 1.93 20.90 -8.77
CA ASP A 14 2.52 20.70 -10.10
C ASP A 14 3.95 20.12 -10.00
N GLY A 15 4.26 19.25 -10.97
CA GLY A 15 5.54 18.53 -11.03
C GLY A 15 5.73 17.46 -9.97
N PHE A 16 4.76 17.19 -9.08
CA PHE A 16 4.87 16.13 -8.08
C PHE A 16 5.18 14.73 -8.67
N PRO A 17 4.54 14.28 -9.78
CA PRO A 17 4.87 12.97 -10.37
C PRO A 17 6.36 12.83 -10.71
N GLY A 18 6.94 13.80 -11.42
CA GLY A 18 8.35 13.78 -11.79
C GLY A 18 9.29 13.82 -10.59
N ARG A 19 8.95 14.58 -9.53
CA ARG A 19 9.73 14.57 -8.28
C ARG A 19 9.74 13.19 -7.60
N VAL A 20 8.62 12.47 -7.65
CA VAL A 20 8.52 11.10 -7.10
C VAL A 20 9.34 10.13 -7.93
N GLU A 21 9.26 10.20 -9.26
CA GLU A 21 10.03 9.33 -10.17
C GLU A 21 11.54 9.50 -9.99
N ILE A 22 12.03 10.75 -9.94
CA ILE A 22 13.44 11.05 -9.70
C ILE A 22 13.90 10.47 -8.36
N ARG A 23 13.13 10.68 -7.29
CA ARG A 23 13.45 10.16 -5.97
C ARG A 23 13.47 8.63 -5.95
N TRP A 24 12.49 7.99 -6.60
CA TRP A 24 12.39 6.54 -6.61
C TRP A 24 13.53 5.89 -7.40
N SER A 25 13.92 6.50 -8.51
CA SER A 25 15.02 6.04 -9.36
C SER A 25 16.40 6.21 -8.73
N ALA A 26 16.52 7.06 -7.70
CA ALA A 26 17.77 7.32 -7.00
C ALA A 26 18.06 6.32 -5.85
N PHE A 27 17.11 5.45 -5.49
CA PHE A 27 17.35 4.46 -4.44
C PHE A 27 18.35 3.39 -4.91
N PRO A 28 19.30 2.97 -4.04
CA PRO A 28 20.13 1.81 -4.31
C PRO A 28 19.28 0.55 -4.58
N PRO A 29 19.76 -0.38 -5.42
CA PRO A 29 18.97 -1.54 -5.87
C PRO A 29 18.58 -2.51 -4.75
N HIS A 30 19.23 -2.42 -3.57
CA HIS A 30 18.96 -3.27 -2.42
C HIS A 30 17.96 -2.66 -1.43
N VAL A 31 17.45 -1.44 -1.67
CA VAL A 31 16.49 -0.80 -0.77
C VAL A 31 15.16 -1.54 -0.81
N LYS A 32 14.66 -1.87 0.38
CA LYS A 32 13.32 -2.43 0.62
C LYS A 32 12.51 -1.47 1.49
N SER A 33 11.19 -1.48 1.29
CA SER A 33 10.28 -0.78 2.21
C SER A 33 10.28 -1.46 3.59
N SER A 34 9.92 -0.70 4.64
CA SER A 34 9.76 -1.28 5.99
C SER A 34 8.79 -2.47 5.97
N MET A 35 7.64 -2.30 5.32
CA MET A 35 6.63 -3.34 5.17
C MET A 35 7.17 -4.61 4.48
N ALA A 36 8.07 -4.49 3.50
CA ALA A 36 8.71 -5.66 2.89
C ALA A 36 9.65 -6.38 3.88
N ASN A 37 10.43 -5.64 4.65
CA ASN A 37 11.27 -6.21 5.71
C ASN A 37 10.44 -6.89 6.80
N ASP A 38 9.28 -6.32 7.16
CA ASP A 38 8.36 -6.91 8.14
C ASP A 38 7.71 -8.18 7.62
N LEU A 39 7.27 -8.21 6.35
CA LEU A 39 6.76 -9.41 5.69
C LEU A 39 7.79 -10.56 5.72
N GLU A 40 9.05 -10.27 5.35
CA GLU A 40 10.13 -11.25 5.34
C GLU A 40 10.46 -11.81 6.73
N ARG A 41 10.22 -11.02 7.78
CA ARG A 41 10.42 -11.41 9.18
C ARG A 41 9.17 -12.04 9.82
N GLY A 42 8.09 -12.23 9.06
CA GLY A 42 6.83 -12.77 9.57
C GLY A 42 6.11 -11.85 10.56
N LYS A 43 6.45 -10.56 10.58
CA LYS A 43 5.81 -9.56 11.43
C LYS A 43 4.47 -9.11 10.82
N PRO A 44 3.56 -8.56 11.63
CA PRO A 44 2.38 -7.87 11.11
C PRO A 44 2.78 -6.78 10.12
N ILE A 45 2.01 -6.63 9.04
CA ILE A 45 2.24 -5.64 7.99
C ILE A 45 1.06 -4.70 7.82
N GLU A 46 1.35 -3.47 7.46
CA GLU A 46 0.39 -2.37 7.35
C GLU A 46 -0.40 -2.33 6.02
N VAL A 47 -0.48 -3.46 5.29
CA VAL A 47 -1.09 -3.52 3.95
C VAL A 47 -2.55 -3.04 3.94
N ALA A 48 -3.32 -3.33 4.98
CA ALA A 48 -4.71 -2.88 5.10
C ALA A 48 -4.82 -1.35 5.21
N TRP A 49 -3.89 -0.71 5.91
CA TRP A 49 -3.86 0.72 6.14
C TRP A 49 -3.24 1.51 4.97
N LEU A 50 -2.38 0.87 4.17
CA LEU A 50 -1.79 1.45 2.96
C LEU A 50 -2.64 1.13 1.71
N SER A 51 -2.40 -0.02 1.08
CA SER A 51 -3.05 -0.39 -0.19
C SER A 51 -4.53 -0.73 0.01
N GLY A 52 -4.92 -1.32 1.14
CA GLY A 52 -6.33 -1.56 1.47
C GLY A 52 -7.12 -0.25 1.58
N ARG A 53 -6.55 0.76 2.24
CA ARG A 53 -7.19 2.08 2.36
C ARG A 53 -7.34 2.76 1.01
N MET A 54 -6.33 2.69 0.14
CA MET A 54 -6.39 3.23 -1.22
C MET A 54 -7.43 2.51 -2.08
N HIS A 55 -7.54 1.18 -1.97
CA HIS A 55 -8.59 0.41 -2.63
C HIS A 55 -9.99 0.87 -2.20
N GLN A 56 -10.23 0.98 -0.89
CA GLN A 56 -11.50 1.45 -0.36
C GLN A 56 -11.84 2.88 -0.78
N LEU A 57 -10.87 3.80 -0.76
CA LEU A 57 -11.08 5.18 -1.20
C LEU A 57 -11.38 5.25 -2.70
N GLY A 58 -10.67 4.46 -3.52
CA GLY A 58 -10.93 4.36 -4.95
C GLY A 58 -12.38 3.94 -5.23
N MET A 59 -12.87 2.89 -4.55
CA MET A 59 -14.27 2.47 -4.68
C MET A 59 -15.25 3.57 -4.27
N LYS A 60 -15.02 4.25 -3.14
CA LYS A 60 -15.90 5.31 -2.64
C LYS A 60 -15.98 6.53 -3.57
N LEU A 61 -14.87 6.86 -4.22
CA LEU A 61 -14.75 8.05 -5.08
C LEU A 61 -14.95 7.74 -6.57
N GLY A 62 -15.23 6.49 -6.95
CA GLY A 62 -15.34 6.07 -8.34
C GLY A 62 -14.02 6.12 -9.13
N VAL A 63 -12.87 6.03 -8.44
CA VAL A 63 -11.53 6.05 -9.05
C VAL A 63 -10.93 4.66 -9.04
N ALA A 64 -10.59 4.14 -10.22
CA ALA A 64 -9.93 2.84 -10.33
C ALA A 64 -8.53 2.86 -9.69
N THR A 65 -8.26 1.91 -8.79
CA THR A 65 -6.94 1.72 -8.15
C THR A 65 -6.42 0.29 -8.35
N PRO A 66 -6.20 -0.17 -9.60
CA PRO A 66 -5.87 -1.57 -9.88
C PRO A 66 -4.57 -2.03 -9.19
N GLY A 67 -3.52 -1.21 -9.20
CA GLY A 67 -2.26 -1.53 -8.52
C GLY A 67 -2.41 -1.75 -7.00
N HIS A 68 -3.11 -0.85 -6.30
CA HIS A 68 -3.38 -1.03 -4.87
C HIS A 68 -4.30 -2.23 -4.60
N SER A 69 -5.28 -2.48 -5.48
CA SER A 69 -6.18 -3.63 -5.35
C SER A 69 -5.43 -4.95 -5.48
N ALA A 70 -4.50 -5.05 -6.44
CA ALA A 70 -3.66 -6.21 -6.63
C ALA A 70 -2.74 -6.45 -5.41
N VAL A 71 -2.03 -5.41 -4.95
CA VAL A 71 -1.14 -5.52 -3.77
C VAL A 71 -1.92 -5.90 -2.51
N PHE A 72 -3.08 -5.27 -2.27
CA PHE A 72 -3.91 -5.60 -1.12
C PHE A 72 -4.39 -7.05 -1.17
N ARG A 73 -4.89 -7.51 -2.32
CA ARG A 73 -5.32 -8.91 -2.50
C ARG A 73 -4.19 -9.91 -2.31
N ALA A 74 -3.00 -9.61 -2.81
CA ALA A 74 -1.84 -10.48 -2.69
C ALA A 74 -1.35 -10.63 -1.24
N LEU A 75 -1.48 -9.56 -0.43
CA LEU A 75 -0.81 -9.50 0.87
C LEU A 75 -1.76 -9.53 2.08
N HIS A 76 -3.08 -9.39 1.92
CA HIS A 76 -3.98 -9.26 3.09
C HIS A 76 -3.97 -10.48 4.01
N LEU A 77 -3.72 -11.68 3.50
CA LEU A 77 -3.61 -12.91 4.31
C LEU A 77 -2.38 -12.90 5.21
N HIS A 78 -1.37 -12.09 4.89
CA HIS A 78 -0.16 -11.92 5.68
C HIS A 78 -0.25 -10.74 6.66
N ALA A 79 -1.37 -10.01 6.70
CA ALA A 79 -1.49 -8.76 7.46
C ALA A 79 -1.17 -8.91 8.96
N ALA A 80 -1.56 -10.04 9.56
CA ALA A 80 -1.32 -10.31 10.97
C ALA A 80 0.08 -10.89 11.28
N GLY A 81 0.91 -11.13 10.26
CA GLY A 81 2.18 -11.84 10.39
C GLY A 81 1.98 -13.36 10.53
N THR A 82 3.07 -14.12 10.49
CA THR A 82 3.05 -15.60 10.51
C THR A 82 2.86 -16.18 11.90
N ASN A 83 3.02 -15.37 12.96
CA ASN A 83 2.84 -15.79 14.34
C ASN A 83 1.44 -15.49 14.90
N ALA A 84 0.53 -14.97 14.07
CA ALA A 84 -0.86 -14.80 14.46
C ALA A 84 -1.51 -16.18 14.60
N ARG A 85 -1.63 -16.65 15.86
CA ARG A 85 -2.35 -17.87 16.19
C ARG A 85 -3.81 -17.69 15.71
N ILE A 86 -4.24 -18.50 14.76
CA ILE A 86 -5.66 -18.57 14.38
C ILE A 86 -6.39 -19.05 15.64
N PRO A 87 -7.34 -18.28 16.20
CA PRO A 87 -8.18 -18.79 17.27
C PRO A 87 -9.04 -19.89 16.66
N ILE A 88 -8.78 -21.14 17.06
CA ILE A 88 -9.78 -22.20 16.91
C ILE A 88 -10.90 -21.85 17.88
N SER A 89 -12.07 -21.47 17.37
CA SER A 89 -13.29 -21.41 18.16
C SER A 89 -13.70 -22.84 18.50
N GLU A 90 -13.78 -23.18 19.79
CA GLU A 90 -14.55 -24.32 20.30
C GLU A 90 -16.06 -24.09 20.12
#